data_AF-A0A0F9HUR4-F1
#
_entry.id   AF-A0A0F9HUR4-F1
#
_cell.length_a   1.000
_cell.length_b   1.000
_cell.length_c   1.000
_cell.angle_alpha   90.00
_cell.angle_beta   90.00
_cell.angle_gamma   90.00
#
_symmetry.space_group_name_H-M   'P 1'
#
loop_
_entity.id
_entity.type
_entity.pdbx_description
1 polymer ?
#
loop_
_entity_poly.entity_id
_entity_poly.type
_entity_poly.pdbx_seq_one_letter_code
_entity_poly.pdbx_strand_id
1 'polypeptide(L)' 'MTVFEETYFEIHRYKGREGLEKAIQELKDFEKKYEKKPTSVSKGISGIYKVIQVGEWKEFGIITWDDLLYHI' A
#
# COMPACT_ATOMS: atom_id res chain seq x y z
N MET A 1 1.19 -21.68 9.21
CA MET A 1 0.54 -20.56 8.53
C MET A 1 1.03 -20.55 7.10
N THR A 2 0.11 -20.64 6.16
CA THR A 2 0.41 -20.77 4.73
C THR A 2 0.57 -19.36 4.16
N VAL A 3 1.66 -19.09 3.43
CA VAL A 3 1.99 -17.77 2.83
C VAL A 3 0.83 -17.17 2.01
N PHE A 4 -0.06 -18.03 1.50
CA PHE A 4 -1.28 -17.65 0.79
C PHE A 4 -2.34 -16.97 1.66
N GLU A 5 -2.53 -17.39 2.92
CA GLU A 5 -3.56 -16.82 3.81
C GLU A 5 -3.17 -15.43 4.31
N GLU A 6 -1.89 -15.24 4.65
CA GLU A 6 -1.36 -13.93 5.06
C GLU A 6 -1.47 -12.90 3.94
N THR A 7 -1.23 -13.33 2.69
CA THR A 7 -1.33 -12.46 1.52
C THR A 7 -2.78 -12.04 1.23
N TYR A 8 -3.75 -12.95 1.41
CA TYR A 8 -5.17 -12.65 1.22
C TYR A 8 -5.67 -11.61 2.24
N PHE A 9 -5.20 -11.70 3.50
CA PHE A 9 -5.57 -10.79 4.56
C PHE A 9 -5.05 -9.35 4.33
N GLU A 10 -3.80 -9.22 3.86
CA GLU A 10 -3.22 -7.91 3.52
C GLU A 10 -3.99 -7.22 2.38
N ILE A 11 -4.39 -7.97 1.35
CA ILE A 11 -5.13 -7.41 0.21
C ILE A 11 -6.52 -6.92 0.65
N HIS A 12 -7.21 -7.67 1.51
CA HIS A 12 -8.55 -7.29 2.00
C HIS A 12 -8.52 -6.03 2.87
N ARG A 13 -7.40 -5.75 3.53
CA ARG A 13 -7.23 -4.55 4.37
C ARG A 13 -7.22 -3.25 3.56
N TYR A 14 -6.76 -3.32 2.31
CA TYR A 14 -6.51 -2.18 1.43
C TYR A 14 -7.46 -2.16 0.22
N LYS A 15 -8.66 -2.72 0.38
CA LYS A 15 -9.66 -2.83 -0.68
C LYS A 15 -10.33 -1.49 -1.01
N GLY A 16 -10.50 -1.19 -2.29
CA GLY A 16 -11.20 0.00 -2.79
C GLY A 16 -10.63 1.34 -2.30
N ARG A 17 -11.47 2.39 -2.33
CA ARG A 17 -11.08 3.76 -1.98
C ARG A 17 -10.65 3.91 -0.52
N GLU A 18 -11.39 3.32 0.42
CA GLU A 18 -11.03 3.38 1.85
C GLU A 18 -9.67 2.74 2.12
N GLY A 19 -9.38 1.64 1.41
CA GLY A 19 -8.09 0.99 1.45
C GLY A 19 -6.96 1.89 0.94
N LEU A 20 -7.20 2.59 -0.17
CA LEU A 20 -6.27 3.56 -0.71
C LEU A 20 -5.99 4.71 0.28
N GLU A 21 -7.03 5.30 0.86
CA GLU A 21 -6.88 6.39 1.84
C GLU A 21 -6.10 5.93 3.09
N LYS A 22 -6.35 4.71 3.58
CA LYS A 22 -5.57 4.12 4.67
C LYS A 22 -4.10 3.93 4.29
N ALA A 23 -3.83 3.43 3.08
CA ALA A 23 -2.47 3.25 2.60
C ALA A 23 -1.70 4.58 2.52
N ILE A 24 -2.33 5.62 1.95
CA ILE A 24 -1.79 6.98 1.90
C ILE A 24 -1.48 7.50 3.30
N GLN A 25 -2.40 7.32 4.25
CA GLN A 25 -2.20 7.76 5.63
C GLN A 25 -1.04 7.02 6.30
N GLU A 26 -0.95 5.68 6.15
CA GLU A 26 0.16 4.90 6.70
C GLU A 26 1.52 5.31 6.10
N LEU A 27 1.56 5.66 4.82
CA LEU A 27 2.76 6.17 4.17
C LEU A 27 3.18 7.55 4.71
N LYS A 28 2.21 8.45 4.94
CA LYS A 28 2.45 9.76 5.56
C LYS A 28 2.96 9.63 6.99
N ASP A 29 2.35 8.76 7.78
CA ASP A 29 2.80 8.48 9.15
C ASP A 29 4.21 7.87 9.16
N PHE A 30 4.53 7.00 8.19
CA PHE A 30 5.88 6.47 8.02
C PHE A 30 6.89 7.57 7.67
N GLU A 31 6.58 8.42 6.69
CA GLU A 31 7.45 9.53 6.29
C GLU A 31 7.71 10.48 7.46
N LYS A 32 6.66 10.84 8.21
CA LYS A 32 6.77 11.70 9.39
C LYS A 32 7.59 11.07 10.51
N LYS A 33 7.46 9.75 10.71
CA LYS A 33 8.15 9.04 11.80
C LYS A 33 9.63 8.80 11.52
N TYR A 34 10.00 8.54 10.26
CA TYR A 34 11.36 8.18 9.89
C TYR A 34 12.10 9.26 9.10
N GLU A 35 11.43 10.37 8.78
CA GLU A 35 11.92 11.48 7.94
C GLU A 35 12.49 10.97 6.60
N LYS A 36 11.91 9.88 6.09
CA LYS A 36 12.37 9.15 4.90
C LYS A 36 11.19 8.69 4.07
N LYS A 37 11.35 8.74 2.75
CA LYS A 37 10.34 8.22 1.83
C LYS A 37 10.14 6.71 2.06
N PRO A 38 8.89 6.25 2.21
CA PRO A 38 8.62 4.82 2.29
C PRO A 38 8.99 4.13 0.99
N THR A 39 9.62 2.96 1.10
CA THR A 39 9.94 2.10 -0.04
C THR A 39 9.00 0.91 -0.06
N SER A 40 8.79 0.32 -1.23
CA SER A 40 7.99 -0.91 -1.39
C SER A 40 8.50 -2.10 -0.57
N VAL A 41 9.74 -2.04 -0.10
CA VAL A 41 10.42 -3.08 0.69
C VAL A 41 10.38 -2.76 2.20
N SER A 42 9.92 -1.56 2.58
CA SER A 42 9.84 -1.16 3.99
C SER A 42 8.93 -2.12 4.77
N LYS A 43 9.41 -2.60 5.92
CA LYS A 43 8.68 -3.56 6.75
C LYS A 43 7.34 -2.96 7.21
N GLY A 44 6.23 -3.66 6.92
CA GLY A 44 4.86 -3.19 7.21
C GLY A 44 4.16 -2.51 6.03
N ILE A 45 4.87 -2.24 4.94
CA ILE A 45 4.36 -1.57 3.73
C ILE A 45 4.24 -2.55 2.54
N SER A 46 4.76 -3.79 2.70
CA SER A 46 4.68 -4.86 1.70
C SER A 46 3.26 -5.19 1.25
N GLY A 47 2.26 -5.07 2.14
CA GLY A 47 0.86 -5.29 1.81
C GLY A 47 0.33 -4.28 0.79
N ILE A 48 0.69 -3.01 0.93
CA ILE A 48 0.32 -1.93 0.00
C ILE A 48 0.91 -2.21 -1.38
N TYR A 49 2.17 -2.61 -1.46
CA TYR A 49 2.81 -2.95 -2.72
C TYR A 49 2.10 -4.12 -3.43
N LYS A 50 1.72 -5.17 -2.68
CA LYS A 50 0.96 -6.30 -3.24
C LYS A 50 -0.40 -5.87 -3.81
N VAL A 51 -1.09 -4.95 -3.13
CA VAL A 51 -2.40 -4.43 -3.57
C VAL A 51 -2.28 -3.68 -4.90
N ILE A 52 -1.21 -2.87 -5.05
CA ILE A 52 -0.86 -2.22 -6.32
C ILE A 52 -0.59 -3.27 -7.40
N GLN A 53 0.19 -4.31 -7.10
CA GLN A 53 0.51 -5.38 -8.05
C GLN A 53 -0.72 -6.15 -8.53
N VAL A 54 -1.68 -6.41 -7.64
CA VAL A 54 -2.97 -7.02 -7.98
C VAL A 54 -3.81 -6.07 -8.84
N GLY A 55 -3.57 -4.77 -8.76
CA GLY A 55 -4.24 -3.75 -9.54
C GLY A 55 -5.56 -3.27 -8.93
N GLU A 56 -5.72 -3.44 -7.62
CA GLU A 56 -6.92 -3.03 -6.88
C GLU A 56 -7.22 -1.52 -7.04
N TRP A 57 -6.19 -0.70 -7.20
CA TRP A 57 -6.34 0.75 -7.34
C TRP A 57 -6.18 1.28 -8.76
N LYS A 58 -6.18 0.39 -9.76
CA LYS A 58 -6.13 0.80 -11.17
C LYS A 58 -7.30 1.69 -11.54
N GLU A 59 -8.48 1.47 -10.96
CA GLU A 59 -9.67 2.31 -11.16
C GLU A 59 -9.49 3.74 -10.63
N PHE A 60 -8.59 3.95 -9.66
CA PHE A 60 -8.25 5.26 -9.10
C PHE A 60 -7.02 5.90 -9.78
N GLY A 61 -6.47 5.26 -10.82
CA GLY A 61 -5.28 5.74 -11.53
C GLY A 61 -3.95 5.34 -10.89
N ILE A 62 -3.96 4.48 -9.86
CA ILE A 62 -2.73 4.02 -9.19
C ILE A 62 -2.36 2.65 -9.71
N ILE A 63 -1.32 2.62 -10.54
CA ILE A 63 -0.83 1.42 -11.22
C ILE A 63 0.52 1.00 -10.65
N THR A 64 1.31 1.97 -10.20
CA THR A 64 2.66 1.78 -9.70
C THR A 64 2.83 2.38 -8.31
N TRP A 65 3.94 2.01 -7.67
CA TRP A 65 4.34 2.61 -6.39
C TRP A 65 4.55 4.13 -6.51
N ASP A 66 5.08 4.58 -7.65
CA ASP A 66 5.35 5.99 -7.90
C ASP A 66 4.05 6.80 -8.01
N ASP A 67 3.02 6.25 -8.68
CA ASP A 67 1.68 6.85 -8.72
C ASP A 67 1.13 7.05 -7.30
N LEU A 68 1.28 6.03 -6.43
CA LEU A 68 0.86 6.13 -5.04
C LEU A 68 1.65 7.22 -4.27
N LEU A 69 2.96 7.32 -4.51
CA LEU A 69 3.79 8.36 -3.89
C LEU A 69 3.46 9.78 -4.40
N TYR A 70 2.83 9.93 -5.56
CA TYR A 70 2.35 11.23 -6.03
C TYR A 70 1.13 11.74 -5.21
N HIS A 71 0.45 10.84 -4.49
CA HIS A 71 -0.72 11.17 -3.68
C HIS A 71 -0.42 11.41 -2.20
N ILE A 72 0.83 11.25 -1.76
CA ILE A 72 1.26 11.56 -0.38
C ILE A 72 1.82 12.98 -0.28
#